data_AF-A0A382FSZ4-F1
#
_entry.id   AF-A0A382FSZ4-F1
#
_cell.length_a   1.000
_cell.length_b   1.000
_cell.length_c   1.000
_cell.angle_alpha   90.00
_cell.angle_beta   90.00
_cell.angle_gamma   90.00
#
_symmetry.space_group_name_H-M   'P 1'
#
loop_
_entity.id
_entity.type
_entity.pdbx_description
1 polymer ?
#
loop_
_entity_poly.entity_id
_entity_poly.type
_entity_poly.pdbx_seq_one_letter_code
_entity_poly.pdbx_strand_id
1 'polypeptide(L)'
;VFLAQIDRLKGLDRCQDVPYTFVSTTGILMELSMKTHLLTDKRLMLLMPESTYRAESFLKAAQELGLEAVVASDRCHMLADYWHVPLALKFRYPDQAVQDIIDYAKANSVQAIIPVDDKTTVIAAKACEALSLPHNAPEAAEAALNKRRMRELLMASDVPCPDFEVFEMSADPVQISNTIAYPCVLKPLLLSASQGVIRADTPAQFIAAFNRICRILQSLQLSPVAEPDAGKILAEAF
;
A
#
# COMPACT_ATOMS: atom_id res chain seq x y z
N VAL A 1 -10.11 -0.31 -8.55
CA VAL A 1 -9.99 0.76 -7.55
C VAL A 1 -9.12 1.92 -8.02
N PHE A 2 -7.85 1.73 -8.35
CA PHE A 2 -6.98 2.80 -8.88
C PHE A 2 -7.60 3.55 -10.06
N LEU A 3 -8.10 2.82 -11.07
CA LEU A 3 -8.81 3.43 -12.20
C LEU A 3 -10.09 4.15 -11.77
N ALA A 4 -10.84 3.63 -10.80
CA ALA A 4 -12.04 4.29 -10.29
C ALA A 4 -11.72 5.60 -9.53
N GLN A 5 -10.60 5.66 -8.81
CA GLN A 5 -10.11 6.88 -8.17
C GLN A 5 -9.68 7.90 -9.24
N ILE A 6 -8.96 7.48 -10.28
CA ILE A 6 -8.60 8.34 -11.42
C ILE A 6 -9.84 8.82 -12.18
N ASP A 7 -10.79 7.94 -12.47
CA ASP A 7 -12.00 8.27 -13.20
C ASP A 7 -12.90 9.23 -12.42
N ARG A 8 -12.93 9.12 -11.08
CA ARG A 8 -13.59 10.11 -10.22
C ARG A 8 -12.92 11.49 -10.32
N LEU A 9 -11.57 11.53 -10.29
CA LEU A 9 -10.81 12.78 -10.45
C LEU A 9 -11.01 13.41 -11.84
N LYS A 10 -11.09 12.60 -12.90
CA LYS A 10 -11.40 13.03 -14.26
C LYS A 10 -12.87 13.38 -14.46
N GLY A 11 -13.78 12.76 -13.71
CA GLY A 11 -15.23 13.00 -13.77
C GLY A 11 -15.60 14.40 -13.29
N LEU A 12 -14.81 14.98 -12.39
CA LEU A 12 -14.92 16.38 -11.96
C LEU A 12 -14.71 17.38 -13.12
N ASP A 13 -14.01 17.00 -14.21
CA ASP A 13 -13.89 17.84 -15.41
C ASP A 13 -15.17 17.92 -16.25
N ARG A 14 -16.08 16.94 -16.13
CA ARG A 14 -17.28 16.87 -16.98
C ARG A 14 -18.48 17.68 -16.43
N CYS A 15 -18.37 18.27 -15.24
CA CYS A 15 -19.33 19.26 -14.75
C CYS A 15 -19.00 20.66 -15.31
N GLN A 16 -18.96 20.81 -16.64
CA GLN A 16 -18.80 22.11 -17.32
C GLN A 16 -19.77 22.23 -18.50
N ASP A 17 -21.07 22.11 -18.23
CA ASP A 17 -22.10 22.61 -19.15
C ASP A 17 -23.03 23.54 -18.35
N VAL A 18 -22.52 24.73 -18.04
CA VAL A 18 -23.33 25.85 -17.53
C VAL A 18 -23.60 26.78 -18.71
N PRO A 19 -24.86 27.00 -19.13
CA PRO A 19 -25.15 27.82 -20.30
C PRO A 19 -24.72 29.28 -20.07
N TYR A 20 -23.84 29.76 -20.95
CA TYR A 20 -23.31 31.12 -20.97
C TYR A 20 -24.43 32.18 -21.02
N THR A 21 -24.45 33.10 -20.06
CA THR A 21 -25.03 34.44 -20.27
C THR A 21 -24.23 35.50 -19.50
N PHE A 22 -23.80 36.53 -20.25
CA PHE A 22 -23.19 37.83 -19.87
C PHE A 22 -22.58 37.99 -18.45
N VAL A 23 -21.25 38.16 -18.41
CA VAL A 23 -20.46 38.32 -17.18
C VAL A 23 -20.08 39.79 -16.96
N SER A 24 -20.53 40.40 -15.86
CA SER A 24 -20.03 41.70 -15.36
C SER A 24 -18.67 41.53 -14.68
N THR A 25 -17.96 42.61 -14.35
CA THR A 25 -16.66 42.58 -13.64
C THR A 25 -16.71 41.81 -12.32
N THR A 26 -17.87 41.69 -11.67
CA THR A 26 -18.11 40.84 -10.49
C THR A 26 -18.11 39.35 -10.84
N GLY A 27 -18.59 39.00 -12.04
CA GLY A 27 -18.62 37.63 -12.52
C GLY A 27 -17.24 37.11 -12.93
N ILE A 28 -16.30 37.95 -13.35
CA ILE A 28 -14.91 37.54 -13.60
C ILE A 28 -14.24 37.11 -12.29
N LEU A 29 -14.43 37.86 -11.20
CA LEU A 29 -13.91 37.49 -9.88
C LEU A 29 -14.58 36.23 -9.33
N MET A 30 -15.88 36.05 -9.55
CA MET A 30 -16.61 34.85 -9.13
C MET A 30 -16.21 33.62 -9.96
N GLU A 31 -15.95 33.78 -11.25
CA GLU A 31 -15.49 32.72 -12.16
C GLU A 31 -14.01 32.35 -11.92
N LEU A 32 -13.16 33.32 -11.60
CA LEU A 32 -11.79 33.07 -11.12
C LEU A 32 -11.79 32.39 -9.75
N SER A 33 -12.68 32.80 -8.84
CA SER A 33 -12.87 32.16 -7.53
C SER A 33 -13.42 30.75 -7.66
N MET A 34 -14.35 30.49 -8.57
CA MET A 34 -14.88 29.15 -8.87
C MET A 34 -13.85 28.27 -9.60
N LYS A 35 -13.07 28.81 -10.55
CA LYS A 35 -11.98 28.08 -11.21
C LYS A 35 -10.85 27.75 -10.25
N THR A 36 -10.51 28.66 -9.33
CA THR A 36 -9.56 28.36 -8.25
C THR A 36 -10.13 27.34 -7.27
N HIS A 37 -11.42 27.41 -6.92
CA HIS A 37 -12.10 26.39 -6.10
C HIS A 37 -12.12 25.00 -6.77
N LEU A 38 -12.42 24.94 -8.06
CA LEU A 38 -12.46 23.72 -8.87
C LEU A 38 -11.07 23.11 -9.10
N LEU A 39 -10.02 23.94 -9.15
CA LEU A 39 -8.63 23.49 -9.18
C LEU A 39 -8.17 22.97 -7.80
N THR A 40 -8.65 23.55 -6.69
CA THR A 40 -8.41 23.04 -5.32
C THR A 40 -9.21 21.78 -4.98
N ASP A 41 -10.22 21.42 -5.76
CA ASP A 41 -11.07 20.25 -5.51
C ASP A 41 -10.45 18.92 -5.97
N LYS A 42 -9.29 18.93 -6.63
CA LYS A 42 -8.63 17.71 -7.14
C LYS A 42 -7.36 17.34 -6.38
N ARG A 43 -7.47 17.33 -5.06
CA ARG A 43 -6.37 16.94 -4.17
C ARG A 43 -6.26 15.43 -4.06
N LEU A 44 -5.09 14.92 -4.41
CA LEU A 44 -4.69 13.53 -4.29
C LEU A 44 -3.65 13.40 -3.18
N MET A 45 -3.89 12.55 -2.18
CA MET A 45 -2.88 12.20 -1.19
C MET A 45 -2.10 10.96 -1.62
N LEU A 46 -0.78 11.06 -1.60
CA LEU A 46 0.14 9.96 -1.89
C LEU A 46 0.80 9.52 -0.57
N LEU A 47 0.58 8.27 -0.15
CA LEU A 47 1.24 7.71 1.02
C LEU A 47 2.58 7.11 0.61
N MET A 48 3.66 7.83 0.92
CA MET A 48 5.02 7.55 0.46
C MET A 48 5.97 7.32 1.65
N PRO A 49 6.39 6.08 1.90
CA PRO A 49 7.51 5.82 2.81
C PRO A 49 8.77 6.56 2.35
N GLU A 50 9.61 6.99 3.29
CA GLU A 50 10.92 7.58 2.99
C GLU A 50 11.76 6.70 2.05
N SER A 51 11.64 5.38 2.19
CA SER A 51 12.38 4.39 1.41
C SER A 51 11.85 4.15 -0.01
N THR A 52 10.81 4.86 -0.45
CA THR A 52 10.22 4.60 -1.78
C THR A 52 11.13 5.10 -2.91
N TYR A 53 11.33 4.24 -3.92
CA TYR A 53 12.01 4.59 -5.17
C TYR A 53 11.03 5.03 -6.28
N ARG A 54 9.72 5.02 -6.01
CA ARG A 54 8.67 5.24 -7.03
C ARG A 54 8.09 6.65 -7.02
N ALA A 55 8.52 7.52 -6.09
CA ALA A 55 7.89 8.81 -5.84
C ALA A 55 7.76 9.68 -7.10
N GLU A 56 8.82 9.77 -7.90
CA GLU A 56 8.86 10.64 -9.08
C GLU A 56 7.78 10.31 -10.11
N SER A 57 7.53 9.02 -10.38
CA SER A 57 6.53 8.61 -11.36
C SER A 57 5.12 9.00 -10.96
N PHE A 58 4.77 8.89 -9.67
CA PHE A 58 3.46 9.27 -9.16
C PHE A 58 3.26 10.79 -9.17
N LEU A 59 4.29 11.55 -8.76
CA LEU A 59 4.24 13.02 -8.77
C LEU A 59 4.13 13.55 -10.20
N LYS A 60 4.91 13.01 -11.13
CA LYS A 60 4.85 13.36 -12.55
C LYS A 60 3.46 13.06 -13.14
N ALA A 61 2.90 11.87 -12.85
CA ALA A 61 1.56 11.54 -13.31
C ALA A 61 0.49 12.47 -12.74
N ALA A 62 0.59 12.85 -11.46
CA ALA A 62 -0.32 13.83 -10.86
C ALA A 62 -0.21 15.20 -11.54
N GLN A 63 1.00 15.66 -11.82
CA GLN A 63 1.25 16.92 -12.55
C GLN A 63 0.68 16.89 -13.97
N GLU A 64 0.93 15.80 -14.73
CA GLU A 64 0.39 15.62 -16.09
C GLU A 64 -1.14 15.58 -16.12
N LEU A 65 -1.77 15.14 -15.02
CA LEU A 65 -3.22 15.13 -14.84
C LEU A 65 -3.78 16.42 -14.23
N GLY A 66 -2.93 17.41 -13.92
CA GLY A 66 -3.34 18.66 -13.29
C GLY A 66 -3.91 18.49 -11.87
N LEU A 67 -3.47 17.45 -11.15
CA LEU A 67 -3.89 17.14 -9.79
C LEU A 67 -2.96 17.79 -8.77
N GLU A 68 -3.52 18.27 -7.66
CA GLU A 68 -2.72 18.72 -6.52
C GLU A 68 -2.30 17.51 -5.68
N ALA A 69 -1.01 17.14 -5.75
CA ALA A 69 -0.47 16.02 -4.99
C ALA A 69 0.00 16.47 -3.58
N VAL A 70 -0.57 15.85 -2.56
CA VAL A 70 -0.11 15.94 -1.17
C VAL A 70 0.69 14.70 -0.83
N VAL A 71 1.96 14.89 -0.47
CA VAL A 71 2.80 13.78 -0.01
C VAL A 71 2.62 13.61 1.49
N ALA A 72 2.14 12.44 1.91
CA ALA A 72 2.13 12.03 3.30
C ALA A 72 3.17 10.94 3.54
N SER A 73 4.10 11.18 4.46
CA SER A 73 5.32 10.37 4.60
C SER A 73 5.68 10.10 6.06
N ASP A 74 6.41 9.02 6.32
CA ASP A 74 6.99 8.70 7.63
C ASP A 74 8.32 9.42 7.94
N ARG A 75 8.72 10.38 7.09
CA ARG A 75 9.84 11.27 7.35
C ARG A 75 9.64 12.09 8.62
N CYS A 76 10.72 12.30 9.35
CA CYS A 76 10.75 13.17 10.53
C CYS A 76 10.39 14.62 10.16
N HIS A 77 9.46 15.20 10.92
CA HIS A 77 8.94 16.59 10.82
C HIS A 77 10.03 17.69 10.72
N MET A 78 11.25 17.43 11.18
CA MET A 78 12.38 18.37 11.15
C MET A 78 12.89 18.73 9.73
N LEU A 79 12.45 18.00 8.70
CA LEU A 79 12.76 18.27 7.29
C LEU A 79 11.54 18.75 6.48
N ALA A 80 10.37 18.86 7.09
CA ALA A 80 9.11 19.14 6.38
C ALA A 80 9.11 20.51 5.68
N ASP A 81 9.75 21.52 6.29
CA ASP A 81 9.88 22.87 5.71
C ASP A 81 10.83 22.92 4.49
N TYR A 82 11.80 22.01 4.43
CA TYR A 82 12.78 21.95 3.32
C TYR A 82 12.26 21.15 2.11
N TRP A 83 11.29 20.26 2.32
CA TRP A 83 10.77 19.35 1.29
C TRP A 83 9.27 19.51 1.00
N HIS A 84 8.61 20.50 1.60
CA HIS A 84 7.18 20.77 1.46
C HIS A 84 6.30 19.52 1.71
N VAL A 85 6.63 18.69 2.70
CA VAL A 85 5.83 17.51 3.08
C VAL A 85 4.71 17.96 4.02
N PRO A 86 3.43 18.00 3.59
CA PRO A 86 2.37 18.64 4.39
C PRO A 86 1.87 17.75 5.54
N LEU A 87 2.20 16.45 5.53
CA LEU A 87 1.69 15.49 6.51
C LEU A 87 2.75 14.43 6.86
N ALA A 88 3.27 14.50 8.09
CA ALA A 88 4.14 13.47 8.65
C ALA A 88 3.29 12.42 9.38
N LEU A 89 3.37 11.17 8.95
CA LEU A 89 2.57 10.05 9.46
C LEU A 89 3.45 9.03 10.18
N LYS A 90 2.91 8.37 11.20
CA LYS A 90 3.60 7.27 11.86
C LYS A 90 3.11 5.93 11.34
N PHE A 91 3.66 5.43 10.23
CA PHE A 91 3.21 4.16 9.63
C PHE A 91 3.34 2.94 10.55
N ARG A 92 4.22 2.99 11.56
CA ARG A 92 4.32 1.96 12.61
C ARG A 92 3.08 1.88 13.53
N TYR A 93 2.25 2.91 13.53
CA TYR A 93 0.99 2.97 14.27
C TYR A 93 -0.15 3.23 13.27
N PRO A 94 -0.61 2.18 12.54
CA PRO A 94 -1.57 2.34 11.44
C PRO A 94 -2.83 3.08 11.83
N ASP A 95 -3.40 2.80 12.99
CA ASP A 95 -4.65 3.44 13.45
C ASP A 95 -4.45 4.95 13.70
N GLN A 96 -3.31 5.34 14.27
CA GLN A 96 -2.96 6.76 14.42
C GLN A 96 -2.75 7.43 13.06
N ALA A 97 -2.04 6.78 12.14
CA ALA A 97 -1.82 7.32 10.80
C ALA A 97 -3.15 7.49 10.03
N VAL A 98 -4.09 6.55 10.17
CA VAL A 98 -5.44 6.67 9.61
C VAL A 98 -6.16 7.88 10.19
N GLN A 99 -6.12 8.07 11.51
CA GLN A 99 -6.75 9.22 12.17
C GLN A 99 -6.15 10.56 11.69
N ASP A 100 -4.82 10.64 11.59
CA ASP A 100 -4.12 11.83 11.10
C ASP A 100 -4.52 12.15 9.64
N ILE A 101 -4.67 11.14 8.79
CA ILE A 101 -5.16 11.30 7.41
C ILE A 101 -6.60 11.82 7.40
N ILE A 102 -7.48 11.27 8.23
CA ILE A 102 -8.88 11.70 8.33
C ILE A 102 -8.96 13.18 8.73
N ASP A 103 -8.19 13.59 9.74
CA ASP A 103 -8.20 14.96 10.23
C ASP A 103 -7.62 15.94 9.22
N TYR A 104 -6.57 15.55 8.49
CA TYR A 104 -6.08 16.31 7.35
C TYR A 104 -7.14 16.45 6.24
N ALA A 105 -7.82 15.36 5.90
CA ALA A 105 -8.81 15.33 4.82
C ALA A 105 -10.03 16.22 5.11
N LYS A 106 -10.45 16.34 6.38
CA LYS A 106 -11.53 17.26 6.81
C LYS A 106 -11.19 18.73 6.55
N ALA A 107 -9.92 19.11 6.67
CA ALA A 107 -9.47 20.48 6.51
C ALA A 107 -9.06 20.82 5.06
N ASN A 108 -8.71 19.83 4.24
CA ASN A 108 -8.04 20.05 2.95
C ASN A 108 -8.74 19.37 1.75
N SER A 109 -9.93 18.77 1.91
CA SER A 109 -10.73 18.14 0.83
C SER A 109 -9.94 17.16 -0.06
N VAL A 110 -9.54 16.02 0.51
CA VAL A 110 -8.84 14.95 -0.24
C VAL A 110 -9.84 14.06 -0.99
N GLN A 111 -9.68 13.93 -2.31
CA GLN A 111 -10.59 13.14 -3.16
C GLN A 111 -10.12 11.70 -3.41
N ALA A 112 -8.82 11.45 -3.24
CA ALA A 112 -8.20 10.15 -3.42
C ALA A 112 -6.99 10.00 -2.50
N ILE A 113 -6.77 8.78 -2.03
CA ILE A 113 -5.57 8.39 -1.28
C ILE A 113 -4.97 7.18 -2.00
N ILE A 114 -3.70 7.29 -2.37
CA ILE A 114 -2.99 6.26 -3.13
C ILE A 114 -1.78 5.78 -2.31
N PRO A 115 -1.74 4.50 -1.94
CA PRO A 115 -0.54 3.91 -1.37
C PRO A 115 0.50 3.66 -2.46
N VAL A 116 1.75 4.07 -2.21
CA VAL A 116 2.87 3.88 -3.15
C VAL A 116 3.70 2.64 -2.82
N ASP A 117 3.43 2.00 -1.68
CA ASP A 117 4.14 0.80 -1.21
C ASP A 117 3.22 -0.14 -0.41
N ASP A 118 3.68 -1.37 -0.22
CA ASP A 118 2.97 -2.44 0.50
C ASP A 118 2.58 -1.98 1.93
N LYS A 119 3.51 -1.33 2.65
CA LYS A 119 3.29 -0.88 4.04
C LYS A 119 2.19 0.16 4.17
N THR A 120 1.95 0.97 3.14
CA THR A 120 0.94 2.03 3.19
C THR A 120 -0.41 1.57 2.66
N THR A 121 -0.49 0.38 2.07
CA THR A 121 -1.71 -0.13 1.42
C THR A 121 -2.86 -0.32 2.39
N VAL A 122 -2.60 -0.91 3.56
CA VAL A 122 -3.63 -1.10 4.60
C VAL A 122 -4.08 0.24 5.18
N ILE A 123 -3.14 1.16 5.43
CA ILE A 123 -3.43 2.51 5.94
C ILE A 123 -4.33 3.26 4.95
N ALA A 124 -3.99 3.25 3.66
CA ALA A 124 -4.79 3.89 2.63
C ALA A 124 -6.20 3.28 2.52
N ALA A 125 -6.31 1.95 2.57
CA ALA A 125 -7.60 1.26 2.52
C ALA A 125 -8.51 1.68 3.69
N LYS A 126 -8.00 1.65 4.92
CA LYS A 126 -8.74 2.06 6.14
C LYS A 126 -9.12 3.54 6.12
N ALA A 127 -8.20 4.42 5.71
CA ALA A 127 -8.48 5.85 5.62
C ALA A 127 -9.53 6.16 4.53
N CYS A 128 -9.43 5.53 3.35
CA CYS A 128 -10.43 5.68 2.31
C CYS A 128 -11.80 5.14 2.72
N GLU A 129 -11.85 4.00 3.42
CA GLU A 129 -13.10 3.46 3.97
C GLU A 129 -13.78 4.46 4.90
N ALA A 130 -13.05 4.97 5.89
CA ALA A 130 -13.55 5.95 6.85
C ALA A 130 -14.00 7.27 6.18
N LEU A 131 -13.36 7.65 5.08
CA LEU A 131 -13.68 8.85 4.30
C LEU A 131 -14.69 8.58 3.16
N SER A 132 -15.22 7.36 3.03
CA SER A 132 -16.11 6.96 1.93
C SER A 132 -15.53 7.24 0.53
N LEU A 133 -14.21 7.12 0.39
CA LEU A 133 -13.50 7.20 -0.90
C LEU A 133 -13.41 5.82 -1.54
N PRO A 134 -13.32 5.70 -2.89
CA PRO A 134 -13.13 4.39 -3.53
C PRO A 134 -11.87 3.68 -3.02
N HIS A 135 -12.01 2.42 -2.61
CA HIS A 135 -10.93 1.61 -2.03
C HIS A 135 -11.13 0.12 -2.29
N ASN A 136 -10.07 -0.67 -2.07
CA ASN A 136 -10.21 -2.11 -1.82
C ASN A 136 -10.56 -2.29 -0.35
N ALA A 137 -11.35 -3.31 0.00
CA ALA A 137 -11.65 -3.63 1.40
C ALA A 137 -10.36 -3.74 2.24
N PRO A 138 -10.29 -3.16 3.45
CA PRO A 138 -9.11 -3.24 4.31
C PRO A 138 -8.62 -4.68 4.54
N GLU A 139 -9.53 -5.63 4.73
CA GLU A 139 -9.20 -7.04 4.95
C GLU A 139 -8.57 -7.68 3.70
N ALA A 140 -8.95 -7.22 2.50
CA ALA A 140 -8.33 -7.65 1.26
C ALA A 140 -6.89 -7.12 1.13
N ALA A 141 -6.66 -5.86 1.54
CA ALA A 141 -5.32 -5.29 1.61
C ALA A 141 -4.44 -6.04 2.62
N GLU A 142 -4.96 -6.33 3.81
CA GLU A 142 -4.25 -7.09 4.85
C GLU A 142 -3.93 -8.52 4.38
N ALA A 143 -4.88 -9.18 3.70
CA ALA A 143 -4.66 -10.51 3.14
C ALA A 143 -3.58 -10.53 2.06
N ALA A 144 -3.54 -9.52 1.18
CA ALA A 144 -2.55 -9.45 0.11
C ALA A 144 -1.10 -9.32 0.64
N LEU A 145 -0.91 -8.73 1.82
CA LEU A 145 0.40 -8.58 2.45
C LEU A 145 0.89 -9.85 3.17
N ASN A 146 0.00 -10.81 3.42
CA ASN A 146 0.35 -12.07 4.08
C ASN A 146 0.17 -13.23 3.11
N LYS A 147 1.29 -13.84 2.69
CA LYS A 147 1.28 -14.90 1.68
C LYS A 147 0.44 -16.11 2.09
N ARG A 148 0.37 -16.45 3.38
CA ARG A 148 -0.48 -17.54 3.88
C ARG A 148 -1.94 -17.17 3.69
N ARG A 149 -2.37 -16.03 4.24
CA ARG A 149 -3.77 -15.58 4.17
C ARG A 149 -4.23 -15.35 2.72
N MET A 150 -3.36 -14.80 1.88
CA MET A 150 -3.60 -14.69 0.45
C MET A 150 -3.87 -16.05 -0.18
N ARG A 151 -3.03 -17.07 0.08
CA ARG A 151 -3.24 -18.41 -0.49
C ARG A 151 -4.51 -19.06 0.04
N GLU A 152 -4.77 -18.98 1.34
CA GLU A 152 -6.00 -19.50 1.97
C GLU A 152 -7.27 -18.93 1.29
N LEU A 153 -7.31 -17.62 1.05
CA LEU A 153 -8.45 -16.97 0.40
C LEU A 153 -8.57 -17.29 -1.10
N LEU A 154 -7.45 -17.38 -1.81
CA LEU A 154 -7.44 -17.78 -3.22
C LEU A 154 -7.97 -19.19 -3.39
N MET A 155 -7.49 -20.15 -2.57
CA MET A 155 -7.99 -21.54 -2.57
C MET A 155 -9.47 -21.61 -2.23
N ALA A 156 -9.92 -20.88 -1.19
CA ALA A 156 -11.32 -20.85 -0.80
C ALA A 156 -12.25 -20.23 -1.85
N SER A 157 -11.69 -19.53 -2.83
CA SER A 157 -12.42 -18.88 -3.93
C SER A 157 -12.21 -19.58 -5.28
N ASP A 158 -11.69 -20.82 -5.28
CA ASP A 158 -11.37 -21.61 -6.49
C ASP A 158 -10.44 -20.88 -7.48
N VAL A 159 -9.63 -19.93 -7.00
CA VAL A 159 -8.62 -19.25 -7.82
C VAL A 159 -7.37 -20.12 -7.85
N PRO A 160 -6.84 -20.49 -9.04
CA PRO A 160 -5.65 -21.32 -9.14
C PRO A 160 -4.46 -20.71 -8.38
N CYS A 161 -3.94 -21.45 -7.41
CA CYS A 161 -2.69 -21.13 -6.73
C CYS A 161 -1.94 -22.41 -6.33
N PRO A 162 -0.62 -22.34 -6.11
CA PRO A 162 0.16 -23.51 -5.72
C PRO A 162 -0.27 -24.06 -4.35
N ASP A 163 -0.23 -25.38 -4.21
CA ASP A 163 -0.28 -26.03 -2.91
C ASP A 163 0.87 -25.51 -2.04
N PHE A 164 0.59 -25.30 -0.75
CA PHE A 164 1.54 -24.71 0.17
C PHE A 164 1.41 -25.27 1.58
N GLU A 165 2.53 -25.21 2.30
CA GLU A 165 2.62 -25.52 3.73
C GLU A 165 3.34 -24.38 4.46
N VAL A 166 3.05 -24.22 5.75
CA VAL A 166 3.62 -23.16 6.60
C VAL A 166 4.31 -23.77 7.80
N PHE A 167 5.53 -23.30 8.06
CA PHE A 167 6.41 -23.81 9.10
C PHE A 167 6.86 -22.68 10.02
N GLU A 168 6.96 -22.99 11.31
CA GLU A 168 7.62 -22.12 12.29
C GLU A 168 9.12 -22.07 12.02
N MET A 169 9.75 -20.93 12.24
CA MET A 169 11.22 -20.78 12.15
C MET A 169 11.97 -21.70 13.14
N SER A 170 11.31 -22.13 14.21
CA SER A 170 11.82 -23.08 15.20
C SER A 170 11.68 -24.56 14.79
N ALA A 171 11.00 -24.85 13.69
CA ALA A 171 10.84 -26.22 13.20
C ALA A 171 12.16 -26.79 12.66
N ASP A 172 12.28 -28.12 12.66
CA ASP A 172 13.45 -28.81 12.11
C ASP A 172 13.38 -28.89 10.58
N PRO A 173 14.22 -28.15 9.83
CA PRO A 173 14.19 -28.17 8.37
C PRO A 173 14.57 -29.53 7.78
N VAL A 174 15.33 -30.37 8.51
CA VAL A 174 15.70 -31.71 8.05
C VAL A 174 14.46 -32.59 7.97
N GLN A 175 13.60 -32.58 9.00
CA GLN A 175 12.34 -33.33 8.97
C GLN A 175 11.41 -32.84 7.86
N ILE A 176 11.23 -31.52 7.75
CA ILE A 176 10.35 -30.92 6.74
C ILE A 176 10.81 -31.28 5.32
N SER A 177 12.12 -31.23 5.06
CA SER A 177 12.67 -31.54 3.73
C SER A 177 12.41 -32.96 3.25
N ASN A 178 12.06 -33.89 4.14
CA ASN A 178 11.67 -35.26 3.75
C ASN A 178 10.18 -35.38 3.39
N THR A 179 9.38 -34.35 3.68
CA THR A 179 7.91 -34.35 3.49
C THR A 179 7.45 -33.49 2.31
N ILE A 180 8.29 -32.55 1.87
CA ILE A 180 7.98 -31.59 0.79
C ILE A 180 8.28 -32.19 -0.59
N ALA A 181 7.44 -31.86 -1.57
CA ALA A 181 7.68 -32.15 -2.99
C ALA A 181 8.63 -31.12 -3.62
N TYR A 182 9.51 -31.57 -4.52
CA TYR A 182 10.47 -30.73 -5.23
C TYR A 182 10.19 -30.69 -6.74
N PRO A 183 10.47 -29.56 -7.43
CA PRO A 183 10.99 -28.30 -6.89
C PRO A 183 9.94 -27.50 -6.09
N CYS A 184 10.41 -26.74 -5.11
CA CYS A 184 9.57 -25.86 -4.29
C CYS A 184 10.18 -24.47 -4.12
N VAL A 185 9.38 -23.51 -3.67
CA VAL A 185 9.82 -22.16 -3.29
C VAL A 185 9.53 -21.90 -1.83
N LEU A 186 10.56 -21.53 -1.08
CA LEU A 186 10.42 -21.05 0.29
C LEU A 186 10.35 -19.52 0.31
N LYS A 187 9.51 -18.98 1.18
CA LYS A 187 9.35 -17.53 1.34
C LYS A 187 8.86 -17.16 2.74
N PRO A 188 9.37 -16.09 3.36
CA PRO A 188 8.77 -15.53 4.56
C PRO A 188 7.40 -14.92 4.25
N LEU A 189 6.48 -15.01 5.22
CA LEU A 189 5.08 -14.64 5.00
C LEU A 189 4.88 -13.14 4.72
N LEU A 190 5.58 -12.28 5.44
CA LEU A 190 5.29 -10.84 5.53
C LEU A 190 6.30 -9.92 4.83
N LEU A 191 7.32 -10.46 4.15
CA LEU A 191 8.30 -9.64 3.43
C LEU A 191 7.93 -9.42 1.96
N SER A 192 8.42 -8.32 1.38
CA SER A 192 8.22 -7.95 -0.02
C SER A 192 9.56 -7.81 -0.77
N ALA A 193 9.53 -7.29 -2.00
CA ALA A 193 10.71 -7.11 -2.87
C ALA A 193 11.55 -8.37 -3.05
N SER A 194 10.90 -9.54 -3.08
CA SER A 194 11.53 -10.86 -3.18
C SER A 194 12.53 -11.19 -2.07
N GLN A 195 12.47 -10.48 -0.94
CA GLN A 195 13.35 -10.75 0.19
C GLN A 195 13.04 -12.14 0.79
N GLY A 196 14.03 -13.03 0.73
CA GLY A 196 13.91 -14.38 1.25
C GLY A 196 13.07 -15.33 0.39
N VAL A 197 12.78 -15.00 -0.86
CA VAL A 197 12.15 -15.92 -1.81
C VAL A 197 13.24 -16.79 -2.44
N ILE A 198 13.23 -18.09 -2.18
CA ILE A 198 14.32 -19.00 -2.58
C ILE A 198 13.73 -20.31 -3.11
N ARG A 199 14.06 -20.64 -4.36
CA ARG A 199 13.77 -21.95 -4.94
C ARG A 199 14.72 -23.02 -4.38
N ALA A 200 14.19 -24.21 -4.12
CA ALA A 200 14.95 -25.40 -3.79
C ALA A 200 14.48 -26.57 -4.68
N ASP A 201 15.44 -27.20 -5.34
CA ASP A 201 15.24 -28.38 -6.18
C ASP A 201 15.56 -29.69 -5.42
N THR A 202 16.18 -29.60 -4.24
CA THR A 202 16.60 -30.75 -3.43
C THR A 202 16.42 -30.52 -1.93
N PRO A 203 16.37 -31.59 -1.10
CA PRO A 203 16.35 -31.47 0.36
C PRO A 203 17.50 -30.62 0.94
N ALA A 204 18.72 -30.79 0.42
CA ALA A 204 19.87 -30.01 0.86
C ALA A 204 19.70 -28.51 0.57
N GLN A 205 19.15 -28.17 -0.60
CA GLN A 205 18.85 -26.78 -0.96
C GLN A 205 17.70 -26.22 -0.10
N PHE A 206 16.69 -27.02 0.22
CA PHE A 206 15.60 -26.64 1.11
C PHE A 206 16.12 -26.24 2.48
N ILE A 207 16.95 -27.09 3.10
CA ILE A 207 17.54 -26.82 4.42
C ILE A 207 18.38 -25.54 4.39
N ALA A 208 19.18 -25.34 3.33
CA ALA A 208 19.96 -24.13 3.16
C ALA A 208 19.09 -22.87 3.00
N ALA A 209 18.01 -22.96 2.21
CA ALA A 209 17.04 -21.90 2.00
C ALA A 209 16.30 -21.54 3.29
N PHE A 210 15.80 -22.54 4.01
CA PHE A 210 15.10 -22.39 5.29
C PHE A 210 15.98 -21.63 6.29
N ASN A 211 17.20 -22.12 6.54
CA ASN A 211 18.14 -21.48 7.46
C ASN A 211 18.52 -20.05 7.03
N ARG A 212 18.61 -19.79 5.72
CA ARG A 212 18.85 -18.43 5.21
C ARG A 212 17.68 -17.51 5.50
N ILE A 213 16.44 -17.96 5.31
CA ILE A 213 15.23 -17.20 5.63
C ILE A 213 15.14 -16.94 7.13
N CYS A 214 15.46 -17.93 7.99
CA CYS A 214 15.53 -17.73 9.44
C CYS A 214 16.46 -16.56 9.81
N ARG A 215 17.66 -16.52 9.23
CA ARG A 215 18.62 -15.42 9.48
C ARG A 215 18.08 -14.06 9.01
N ILE A 216 17.40 -14.01 7.86
CA ILE A 216 16.76 -12.79 7.38
C ILE A 216 15.70 -12.31 8.38
N LEU A 217 14.79 -13.19 8.79
CA LEU A 217 13.71 -12.85 9.73
C LEU A 217 14.26 -12.39 11.09
N GLN A 218 15.29 -13.08 11.61
CA GLN A 218 15.96 -12.71 12.86
C GLN A 218 16.63 -11.32 12.78
N SER A 219 17.20 -10.97 11.62
CA SER A 219 17.86 -9.66 11.44
C SER A 219 16.89 -8.47 11.47
N LEU A 220 15.61 -8.70 11.16
CA LEU A 220 14.58 -7.66 11.08
C LEU A 220 13.95 -7.33 12.43
N GLN A 221 14.24 -8.09 13.49
CA GLN A 221 13.72 -7.88 14.85
C GLN A 221 12.19 -7.68 14.89
N LEU A 222 11.46 -8.37 14.02
CA LEU A 222 10.00 -8.31 13.98
C LEU A 222 9.45 -8.90 15.28
N SER A 223 8.46 -8.24 15.88
CA SER A 223 7.84 -8.71 17.13
C SER A 223 6.82 -9.80 16.84
N PRO A 224 7.04 -11.06 17.28
CA PRO A 224 6.08 -12.14 17.06
C PRO A 224 4.76 -11.93 17.81
N VAL A 225 4.76 -11.07 18.84
CA VAL A 225 3.54 -10.73 19.61
C VAL A 225 2.62 -9.82 18.80
N ALA A 226 3.20 -8.85 18.07
CA ALA A 226 2.42 -7.96 17.22
C ALA A 226 2.05 -8.63 15.89
N GLU A 227 2.93 -9.50 15.38
CA GLU A 227 2.76 -10.19 14.11
C GLU A 227 3.06 -11.70 14.27
N PRO A 228 2.05 -12.52 14.62
CA PRO A 228 2.25 -13.95 14.85
C PRO A 228 2.83 -14.72 13.66
N ASP A 229 2.68 -14.18 12.45
CA ASP A 229 3.16 -14.77 11.21
C ASP A 229 4.57 -14.28 10.81
N ALA A 230 5.17 -13.35 11.57
CA ALA A 230 6.52 -12.84 11.29
C ALA A 230 7.63 -13.88 11.49
N GLY A 231 7.38 -14.90 12.31
CA GLY A 231 8.29 -16.01 12.57
C GLY A 231 8.07 -17.24 11.68
N LYS A 232 7.30 -17.12 10.60
CA LYS A 232 6.87 -18.27 9.79
C LYS A 232 7.38 -18.20 8.35
N ILE A 233 7.57 -19.39 7.79
CA ILE A 233 8.07 -19.62 6.43
C ILE A 233 7.03 -20.46 5.70
N LEU A 234 6.69 -20.06 4.48
CA LEU A 234 5.83 -20.83 3.59
C LEU A 234 6.70 -21.54 2.55
N ALA A 235 6.42 -22.82 2.31
CA ALA A 235 6.94 -23.57 1.17
C ALA A 235 5.78 -23.91 0.22
N GLU A 236 5.93 -23.60 -1.07
CA GLU A 236 4.91 -23.88 -2.09
C GLU A 236 5.52 -24.60 -3.30
N ALA A 237 4.69 -25.31 -4.06
CA ALA A 237 5.10 -25.93 -5.32
C ALA A 237 5.61 -24.88 -6.33
N PHE A 238 6.67 -25.20 -7.07
CA PHE A 238 7.26 -24.34 -8.12
C PHE A 238 6.61 -24.57 -9.49
#